data_AF-A0A520HKZ0-F1
#
_entry.id   AF-A0A520HKZ0-F1
#
_cell.length_a   1.000
_cell.length_b   1.000
_cell.length_c   1.000
_cell.angle_alpha   90.00
_cell.angle_beta   90.00
_cell.angle_gamma   90.00
#
_symmetry.space_group_name_H-M   'P 1'
#
loop_
_entity.id
_entity.type
_entity.pdbx_description
1 polymer ?
#
loop_
_entity_poly.entity_id
_entity_poly.type
_entity_poly.pdbx_seq_one_letter_code
_entity_poly.pdbx_strand_id
1 'polypeptide(L)'
;MTTELDRFRAHGMRILVAAGWAATLGLGALGLVLGADHLALVVAMAAIANAAPTAMVLRRRHDEAARLVTGTLAAVYPALAVFLLKGDPWQMDAHMYFFVALAALVVLCDWRPIALASGLILVHHLLIEAVMPGWVFNGSGNLARVLLHGVAVGLQLAVLGYVT
;
A
#
# COMPACT_ATOMS: atom_id res chain seq x y z
N MET A 1 20.83 23.96 1.74
CA MET A 1 19.67 24.45 2.54
C MET A 1 18.49 23.53 2.30
N THR A 2 17.82 23.06 3.35
CA THR A 2 16.54 22.34 3.24
C THR A 2 15.42 23.34 2.99
N THR A 3 14.60 23.12 1.96
CA THR A 3 13.45 23.98 1.65
C THR A 3 12.27 23.70 2.58
N GLU A 4 11.26 24.58 2.62
CA GLU A 4 9.99 24.30 3.33
C GLU A 4 9.32 23.02 2.80
N LEU A 5 9.37 22.80 1.49
CA LEU A 5 8.86 21.60 0.83
C LEU A 5 9.58 20.32 1.29
N ASP A 6 10.91 20.38 1.47
CA ASP A 6 11.68 19.25 1.99
C ASP A 6 11.28 18.88 3.42
N ARG A 7 11.01 19.89 4.27
CA ARG A 7 10.53 19.66 5.63
C ARG A 7 9.13 19.04 5.63
N PHE A 8 8.25 19.53 4.77
CA PHE A 8 6.91 18.97 4.59
C PHE A 8 6.96 17.51 4.16
N ARG A 9 7.77 17.19 3.14
CA ARG A 9 8.01 15.82 2.66
C ARG A 9 8.57 14.90 3.73
N ALA A 10 9.57 15.37 4.48
CA ALA A 10 10.15 14.60 5.58
C ALA A 10 9.12 14.31 6.69
N HIS A 11 8.21 15.25 6.97
CA HIS A 11 7.12 15.06 7.90
C HIS A 11 6.07 14.08 7.36
N GLY A 12 5.67 14.22 6.09
CA GLY A 12 4.78 13.29 5.40
C GLY A 12 5.30 11.85 5.45
N MET A 13 6.59 11.64 5.19
CA MET A 13 7.21 10.32 5.32
C MET A 13 7.12 9.75 6.74
N ARG A 14 7.30 10.57 7.79
CA ARG A 14 7.13 10.12 9.19
C ARG A 14 5.70 9.66 9.46
N ILE A 15 4.71 10.41 8.96
CA ILE A 15 3.29 10.05 9.08
C ILE A 15 3.04 8.71 8.37
N LEU A 16 3.52 8.54 7.14
CA LEU A 16 3.31 7.30 6.38
C LEU A 16 3.97 6.08 7.04
N VAL A 17 5.18 6.22 7.59
CA VAL A 17 5.85 5.15 8.34
C VAL A 17 5.09 4.82 9.63
N ALA A 18 4.65 5.83 10.38
CA ALA A 18 3.85 5.63 11.58
C ALA A 18 2.51 4.93 11.26
N ALA A 19 1.85 5.35 10.16
CA ALA A 19 0.64 4.72 9.66
C ALA A 19 0.89 3.27 9.24
N GLY A 20 2.04 2.97 8.61
CA GLY A 20 2.46 1.60 8.32
C GLY A 20 2.56 0.75 9.58
N TRP A 21 3.25 1.23 10.63
CA TRP A 21 3.35 0.46 11.88
C TRP A 21 1.99 0.31 12.58
N ALA A 22 1.15 1.34 12.56
CA ALA A 22 -0.22 1.25 13.05
C ALA A 22 -1.04 0.21 12.26
N ALA A 23 -0.89 0.16 10.94
CA ALA A 23 -1.51 -0.84 10.08
C ALA A 23 -0.96 -2.25 10.36
N THR A 24 0.33 -2.42 10.65
CA THR A 24 0.89 -3.71 11.10
C THR A 24 0.21 -4.20 12.37
N LEU A 25 0.05 -3.33 13.37
CA LEU A 25 -0.64 -3.66 14.61
C LEU A 25 -2.12 -3.96 14.38
N GLY A 26 -2.79 -3.18 13.52
CA GLY A 26 -4.18 -3.39 13.13
C GLY A 26 -4.41 -4.73 12.44
N LEU A 27 -3.58 -5.08 11.46
CA LEU A 27 -3.60 -6.39 10.79
C LEU A 27 -3.30 -7.52 11.78
N GLY A 28 -2.36 -7.30 12.71
CA GLY A 28 -2.06 -8.23 13.78
C GLY A 28 -3.28 -8.53 14.66
N ALA A 29 -3.92 -7.48 15.16
CA ALA A 29 -5.12 -7.59 15.98
C ALA A 29 -6.29 -8.23 15.21
N LEU A 30 -6.51 -7.81 13.97
CA LEU A 30 -7.56 -8.37 13.12
C LEU A 30 -7.35 -9.87 12.87
N GLY A 31 -6.13 -10.28 12.52
CA GLY A 31 -5.82 -11.69 12.28
C GLY A 31 -5.94 -12.55 13.55
N LEU A 32 -5.65 -12.01 14.73
CA LEU A 32 -5.91 -12.70 16.01
C LEU A 32 -7.41 -12.88 16.27
N VAL A 33 -8.22 -11.85 16.02
CA VAL A 33 -9.68 -11.90 16.19
C VAL A 33 -10.32 -12.91 15.24
N LEU A 34 -9.82 -12.99 14.01
CA LEU A 34 -10.32 -13.91 12.98
C LEU A 34 -9.73 -15.33 13.08
N GLY A 35 -8.71 -15.54 13.92
CA GLY A 35 -8.00 -16.82 14.00
C GLY A 35 -7.28 -17.19 12.69
N ALA A 36 -6.69 -16.22 11.99
CA ALA A 36 -6.10 -16.43 10.67
C ALA A 36 -4.77 -17.22 10.74
N ASP A 37 -4.72 -18.38 10.07
CA ASP A 37 -3.55 -19.27 10.04
C ASP A 37 -2.27 -18.60 9.47
N HIS A 38 -2.44 -17.64 8.57
CA HIS A 38 -1.36 -16.90 7.90
C HIS A 38 -0.96 -15.59 8.61
N LEU A 39 -1.48 -15.33 9.81
CA LEU A 39 -1.20 -14.11 10.58
C LEU A 39 0.30 -13.84 10.74
N ALA A 40 1.09 -14.84 11.13
CA ALA A 40 2.53 -14.68 11.35
C ALA A 40 3.27 -14.22 10.09
N LEU A 41 2.89 -14.76 8.92
CA LEU A 41 3.44 -14.36 7.64
C LEU A 41 3.06 -12.91 7.31
N VAL A 42 1.79 -12.53 7.50
CA VAL A 42 1.31 -11.16 7.23
C VAL A 42 2.05 -10.13 8.08
N VAL A 43 2.19 -10.38 9.38
CA VAL A 43 2.90 -9.46 10.29
C VAL A 43 4.38 -9.38 9.96
N ALA A 44 5.03 -10.51 9.63
CA ALA A 44 6.44 -10.52 9.23
C ALA A 44 6.66 -9.71 7.95
N MET A 45 5.83 -9.91 6.92
CA MET A 45 5.92 -9.16 5.66
C MET A 45 5.65 -7.67 5.86
N ALA A 46 4.67 -7.30 6.71
CA ALA A 46 4.40 -5.91 7.05
C ALA A 46 5.59 -5.25 7.76
N ALA A 47 6.23 -5.94 8.71
CA ALA A 47 7.41 -5.46 9.40
C ALA A 47 8.61 -5.29 8.46
N ILE A 48 8.83 -6.25 7.55
CA ILE A 48 9.88 -6.19 6.52
C ILE A 48 9.65 -4.99 5.59
N ALA A 49 8.41 -4.79 5.12
CA ALA A 49 8.07 -3.68 4.25
C ALA A 49 8.33 -2.31 4.90
N ASN A 50 8.06 -2.18 6.20
CA ASN A 50 8.34 -0.95 6.95
C ASN A 50 9.81 -0.72 7.30
N ALA A 51 10.66 -1.74 7.26
CA ALA A 51 12.03 -1.64 7.76
C ALA A 51 12.84 -0.58 7.00
N ALA A 52 12.82 -0.62 5.67
CA ALA A 52 13.56 0.35 4.84
C ALA A 52 13.01 1.78 4.95
N PRO A 53 11.69 2.05 4.81
CA PRO A 53 11.10 3.36 5.08
C PRO A 53 11.47 3.92 6.45
N THR A 54 11.39 3.09 7.51
CA THR A 54 11.75 3.47 8.88
C THR A 54 13.22 3.88 8.96
N ALA A 55 14.13 3.07 8.40
CA ALA A 55 15.55 3.39 8.38
C ALA A 55 15.84 4.72 7.65
N MET A 56 15.15 5.01 6.54
CA MET A 56 15.31 6.26 5.81
C MET A 56 14.83 7.47 6.63
N VAL A 57 13.68 7.35 7.31
CA VAL A 57 13.14 8.40 8.19
C VAL A 57 14.06 8.67 9.38
N LEU A 58 14.59 7.62 10.02
CA LEU A 58 15.54 7.75 11.13
C LEU A 58 16.85 8.43 10.70
N ARG A 59 17.30 8.16 9.47
CA ARG A 59 18.44 8.84 8.83
C ARG A 59 18.10 10.24 8.31
N ARG A 60 16.89 10.75 8.55
CA ARG A 60 16.39 12.06 8.10
C ARG A 60 16.44 12.26 6.58
N ARG A 61 16.38 11.17 5.81
CA ARG A 61 16.33 11.22 4.34
C ARG A 61 14.95 11.63 3.88
N HIS A 62 14.92 12.45 2.84
CA HIS A 62 13.73 12.98 2.18
C HIS A 62 13.93 13.14 0.67
N ASP A 63 15.04 12.59 0.15
CA ASP A 63 15.32 12.51 -1.27
C ASP A 63 14.31 11.60 -1.99
N GLU A 64 14.36 11.63 -3.31
CA GLU A 64 13.46 10.87 -4.18
C GLU A 64 13.44 9.37 -3.86
N ALA A 65 14.61 8.75 -3.65
CA ALA A 65 14.67 7.33 -3.34
C ALA A 65 13.96 7.01 -2.03
N ALA A 66 14.10 7.87 -1.02
CA ALA A 66 13.41 7.72 0.25
C ALA A 66 11.88 7.83 0.07
N ARG A 67 11.41 8.79 -0.75
CA ARG A 67 9.97 8.95 -1.05
C ARG A 67 9.41 7.76 -1.83
N LEU A 68 10.13 7.26 -2.84
CA LEU A 68 9.72 6.09 -3.62
C LEU A 68 9.61 4.84 -2.74
N VAL A 69 10.63 4.58 -1.91
CA VAL A 69 10.64 3.44 -0.96
C VAL A 69 9.47 3.55 0.03
N THR A 70 9.24 4.71 0.64
CA THR A 70 8.07 4.92 1.50
C THR A 70 6.74 4.76 0.74
N GLY A 71 6.67 5.21 -0.52
CA GLY A 71 5.49 5.09 -1.37
C GLY A 71 5.03 3.64 -1.60
N THR A 72 5.96 2.68 -1.62
CA THR A 72 5.64 1.26 -1.79
C THR A 72 4.68 0.71 -0.75
N LEU A 73 4.64 1.30 0.45
CA LEU A 73 3.73 0.91 1.52
C LEU A 73 2.26 1.01 1.10
N ALA A 74 1.94 1.93 0.18
CA ALA A 74 0.58 2.10 -0.32
C ALA A 74 0.08 0.94 -1.20
N ALA A 75 0.99 0.15 -1.76
CA ALA A 75 0.65 -1.09 -2.45
C ALA A 75 0.66 -2.28 -1.48
N VAL A 76 1.66 -2.34 -0.59
CA VAL A 76 1.89 -3.52 0.27
C VAL A 76 0.80 -3.71 1.31
N TYR A 77 0.43 -2.67 2.06
CA TYR A 77 -0.50 -2.83 3.18
C TYR A 77 -1.91 -3.27 2.77
N PRO A 78 -2.54 -2.67 1.74
CA PRO A 78 -3.84 -3.14 1.28
C PRO A 78 -3.76 -4.55 0.70
N ALA A 79 -2.67 -4.91 0.00
CA ALA A 79 -2.48 -6.28 -0.51
C ALA A 79 -2.37 -7.30 0.65
N LEU A 80 -1.66 -6.95 1.73
CA LEU A 80 -1.60 -7.78 2.94
C LEU A 80 -2.95 -7.89 3.62
N ALA A 81 -3.76 -6.82 3.65
CA ALA A 81 -5.12 -6.85 4.20
C ALA A 81 -6.04 -7.77 3.40
N VAL A 82 -6.02 -7.66 2.06
CA VAL A 82 -6.79 -8.52 1.15
C VAL A 82 -6.38 -9.98 1.32
N PHE A 83 -5.07 -10.27 1.42
CA PHE A 83 -4.60 -11.63 1.66
C PHE A 83 -4.97 -12.13 3.06
N LEU A 84 -4.86 -11.30 4.10
CA LEU A 84 -5.26 -11.64 5.45
C LEU A 84 -6.73 -12.09 5.50
N LEU A 85 -7.59 -11.41 4.74
CA LEU A 85 -9.01 -11.65 4.65
C LEU A 85 -9.41 -12.66 3.56
N LYS A 86 -8.47 -13.43 3.01
CA LYS A 86 -8.78 -14.42 1.97
C LYS A 86 -9.88 -15.38 2.41
N GLY A 87 -11.00 -15.40 1.68
CA GLY A 87 -12.16 -16.24 1.98
C GLY A 87 -13.13 -15.66 3.00
N ASP A 88 -12.77 -14.54 3.63
CA ASP A 88 -13.65 -13.76 4.50
C ASP A 88 -14.58 -12.84 3.66
N PRO A 89 -15.82 -12.57 4.10
CA PRO A 89 -16.70 -11.64 3.41
C PRO A 89 -16.09 -10.24 3.20
N TRP A 90 -15.24 -9.76 4.12
CA TRP A 90 -14.61 -8.44 4.05
C TRP A 90 -13.41 -8.37 3.10
N GLN A 91 -13.01 -9.48 2.47
CA GLN A 91 -11.89 -9.50 1.50
C GLN A 91 -12.08 -8.45 0.41
N MET A 92 -13.31 -8.32 -0.10
CA MET A 92 -13.62 -7.38 -1.16
C MET A 92 -13.62 -5.94 -0.67
N ASP A 93 -14.17 -5.68 0.51
CA ASP A 93 -14.19 -4.35 1.13
C ASP A 93 -12.77 -3.83 1.40
N ALA A 94 -11.84 -4.73 1.74
CA ALA A 94 -10.44 -4.37 1.96
C ALA A 94 -9.75 -3.75 0.74
N HIS A 95 -10.26 -3.94 -0.49
CA HIS A 95 -9.71 -3.30 -1.69
C HIS A 95 -9.84 -1.78 -1.67
N MET A 96 -10.82 -1.24 -0.93
CA MET A 96 -10.97 0.22 -0.79
C MET A 96 -9.71 0.86 -0.17
N TYR A 97 -8.95 0.12 0.63
CA TYR A 97 -7.73 0.64 1.25
C TYR A 97 -6.59 0.90 0.25
N PHE A 98 -6.62 0.34 -0.97
CA PHE A 98 -5.69 0.77 -2.03
C PHE A 98 -5.89 2.24 -2.38
N PHE A 99 -7.15 2.68 -2.52
CA PHE A 99 -7.46 4.08 -2.81
C PHE A 99 -7.10 5.00 -1.65
N VAL A 100 -7.38 4.58 -0.41
CA VAL A 100 -7.01 5.32 0.81
C VAL A 100 -5.49 5.49 0.88
N ALA A 101 -4.73 4.42 0.63
CA ALA A 101 -3.29 4.45 0.74
C ALA A 101 -2.62 5.26 -0.38
N LEU A 102 -3.13 5.17 -1.62
CA LEU A 102 -2.69 6.04 -2.73
C LEU A 102 -2.97 7.52 -2.43
N ALA A 103 -4.14 7.84 -1.89
CA ALA A 103 -4.48 9.21 -1.49
C ALA A 103 -3.53 9.74 -0.39
N ALA A 104 -3.13 8.88 0.55
CA ALA A 104 -2.18 9.27 1.60
C ALA A 104 -0.82 9.71 1.05
N LEU A 105 -0.40 9.23 -0.12
CA LEU A 105 0.89 9.60 -0.73
C LEU A 105 0.95 11.07 -1.19
N VAL A 106 -0.17 11.79 -1.26
CA VAL A 106 -0.20 13.22 -1.60
C VAL A 106 0.65 14.06 -0.66
N VAL A 107 0.83 13.64 0.60
CA VAL A 107 1.69 14.32 1.58
C VAL A 107 3.17 14.37 1.17
N LEU A 108 3.57 13.57 0.19
CA LEU A 108 4.93 13.59 -0.36
C LEU A 108 5.14 14.67 -1.43
N CYS A 109 4.07 15.35 -1.88
CA CYS A 109 4.12 16.36 -2.96
C CYS A 109 5.03 15.91 -4.10
N ASP A 110 4.87 14.65 -4.51
CA ASP A 110 5.65 13.99 -5.53
C ASP A 110 4.77 12.92 -6.17
N TRP A 111 4.52 13.04 -7.46
CA TRP A 111 3.70 12.09 -8.21
C TRP A 111 4.40 10.74 -8.41
N ARG A 112 5.74 10.68 -8.33
CA ARG A 112 6.51 9.47 -8.65
C ARG A 112 6.24 8.30 -7.69
N PRO A 113 6.17 8.50 -6.36
CA PRO A 113 5.70 7.48 -5.42
C PRO A 113 4.29 6.95 -5.74
N ILE A 114 3.39 7.82 -6.20
CA ILE A 114 2.01 7.45 -6.58
C ILE A 114 2.05 6.57 -7.82
N ALA A 115 2.77 6.99 -8.86
CA ALA A 115 2.93 6.21 -10.08
C ALA A 115 3.57 4.83 -9.82
N LEU A 116 4.60 4.79 -8.99
CA LEU A 116 5.25 3.55 -8.57
C LEU A 116 4.25 2.62 -7.85
N ALA A 117 3.54 3.14 -6.84
CA ALA A 117 2.57 2.34 -6.08
C ALA A 117 1.43 1.85 -6.98
N SER A 118 0.87 2.70 -7.84
CA SER A 118 -0.15 2.31 -8.83
C SER A 118 0.33 1.21 -9.77
N GLY A 119 1.56 1.31 -10.27
CA GLY A 119 2.17 0.28 -11.11
C GLY A 119 2.35 -1.05 -10.36
N LEU A 120 2.85 -1.00 -9.13
CA LEU A 120 2.98 -2.17 -8.26
C LEU A 120 1.63 -2.83 -8.02
N ILE A 121 0.58 -2.06 -7.73
CA ILE A 121 -0.78 -2.56 -7.52
C ILE A 121 -1.28 -3.29 -8.77
N LEU A 122 -1.15 -2.70 -9.96
CA LEU A 122 -1.59 -3.30 -11.21
C LEU A 122 -0.85 -4.62 -11.50
N VAL A 123 0.48 -4.61 -11.37
CA VAL A 123 1.31 -5.81 -11.59
C VAL A 123 0.96 -6.90 -10.59
N HIS A 124 0.80 -6.55 -9.30
CA HIS A 124 0.37 -7.49 -8.26
C HIS A 124 -0.98 -8.12 -8.59
N HIS A 125 -1.99 -7.32 -8.96
CA HIS A 125 -3.32 -7.84 -9.27
C HIS A 125 -3.25 -8.78 -10.48
N LEU A 126 -2.58 -8.40 -11.57
CA LEU A 126 -2.46 -9.25 -12.76
C LEU A 126 -1.73 -10.56 -12.48
N LEU A 127 -0.60 -10.51 -11.74
CA LEU A 127 0.20 -11.70 -11.44
C LEU A 127 -0.53 -12.64 -10.48
N ILE A 128 -1.07 -12.13 -9.37
CA ILE A 128 -1.75 -12.98 -8.40
C ILE A 128 -3.09 -13.48 -8.95
N GLU A 129 -3.80 -12.68 -9.74
CA GLU A 129 -5.00 -13.14 -10.45
C GLU A 129 -4.72 -14.35 -11.35
N ALA A 130 -3.58 -14.34 -12.06
CA ALA A 130 -3.20 -15.44 -12.96
C ALA A 130 -2.79 -16.72 -12.22
N VAL A 131 -2.19 -16.61 -11.03
CA VAL A 131 -1.60 -17.76 -10.31
C VAL A 131 -2.49 -18.26 -9.17
N MET A 132 -3.04 -17.34 -8.37
CA MET A 132 -3.83 -17.60 -7.15
C MET A 132 -5.03 -16.63 -7.05
N PRO A 133 -6.02 -16.68 -7.96
CA PRO A 133 -7.07 -15.67 -8.07
C PRO A 133 -7.86 -15.45 -6.78
N GLY A 134 -8.07 -16.51 -6.00
CA GLY A 134 -8.75 -16.43 -4.69
C GLY A 134 -8.05 -15.53 -3.66
N TRP A 135 -6.79 -15.14 -3.89
CA TRP A 135 -6.04 -14.24 -3.01
C TRP A 135 -6.27 -12.76 -3.38
N VAL A 136 -6.74 -12.49 -4.60
CA VAL A 136 -7.11 -11.15 -5.05
C VAL A 136 -8.60 -10.95 -4.85
N PHE A 137 -9.42 -11.81 -5.44
CA PHE A 137 -10.87 -11.69 -5.36
C PHE A 137 -11.50 -12.90 -4.69
N ASN A 138 -12.57 -12.66 -3.94
CA ASN A 138 -13.40 -13.77 -3.46
C ASN A 138 -14.07 -14.47 -4.66
N GLY A 139 -14.03 -15.81 -4.68
CA GLY A 139 -14.57 -16.66 -5.75
C GLY A 139 -13.56 -17.03 -6.83
N SER A 140 -14.03 -17.17 -8.07
CA SER A 140 -13.20 -17.48 -9.24
C SER A 140 -12.55 -16.23 -9.83
N GLY A 141 -11.40 -16.42 -10.47
CA GLY A 141 -10.72 -15.35 -11.19
C GLY A 141 -11.59 -14.66 -12.24
N ASN A 142 -11.38 -13.35 -12.42
CA ASN A 142 -12.05 -12.50 -13.38
C ASN A 142 -11.12 -11.35 -13.83
N LEU A 143 -10.49 -11.53 -15.00
CA LEU A 143 -9.64 -10.51 -15.63
C LEU A 143 -10.38 -9.18 -15.85
N ALA A 144 -11.68 -9.20 -16.17
CA ALA A 144 -12.44 -7.96 -16.37
C ALA A 144 -12.54 -7.14 -15.08
N ARG A 145 -12.60 -7.79 -13.91
CA ARG A 145 -12.53 -7.10 -12.61
C ARG A 145 -11.16 -6.46 -12.40
N VAL A 146 -10.06 -7.15 -12.73
CA VAL A 146 -8.72 -6.56 -12.66
C VAL A 146 -8.61 -5.33 -13.56
N LEU A 147 -9.10 -5.41 -14.80
CA LEU A 147 -9.07 -4.28 -15.74
C LEU A 147 -9.89 -3.09 -15.23
N LEU A 148 -11.07 -3.33 -14.65
CA LEU A 148 -11.89 -2.29 -14.02
C LEU A 148 -11.15 -1.59 -12.87
N HIS A 149 -10.49 -2.36 -11.99
CA HIS A 149 -9.70 -1.81 -10.90
C HIS A 149 -8.48 -1.05 -11.43
N GLY A 150 -7.85 -1.55 -12.49
CA GLY A 150 -6.74 -0.89 -13.17
C GLY A 150 -7.12 0.49 -13.72
N VAL A 151 -8.30 0.62 -14.32
CA VAL A 151 -8.83 1.93 -14.76
C VAL A 151 -9.05 2.86 -13.57
N ALA A 152 -9.65 2.37 -12.49
CA ALA A 152 -9.89 3.19 -11.29
C ALA A 152 -8.58 3.70 -10.66
N VAL A 153 -7.57 2.83 -10.55
CA VAL A 153 -6.22 3.20 -10.07
C VAL A 153 -5.55 4.20 -11.02
N GLY A 154 -5.71 4.03 -12.34
CA GLY A 154 -5.18 4.97 -13.33
C GLY A 154 -5.81 6.36 -13.24
N LEU A 155 -7.12 6.44 -13.05
CA LEU A 155 -7.83 7.70 -12.83
C LEU A 155 -7.37 8.38 -11.54
N GLN A 156 -7.18 7.61 -10.47
CA GLN A 156 -6.67 8.14 -9.21
C GLN A 156 -5.25 8.68 -9.35
N LEU A 157 -4.35 7.93 -10.01
CA LEU A 157 -3.00 8.40 -10.31
C LEU A 157 -3.02 9.72 -11.09
N ALA A 158 -3.88 9.85 -12.10
CA ALA A 158 -3.97 11.06 -12.91
C ALA A 158 -4.32 12.29 -12.07
N VAL A 159 -5.35 12.19 -11.21
CA VAL A 159 -5.79 13.31 -10.38
C VAL A 159 -4.79 13.62 -9.27
N LEU A 160 -4.32 12.61 -8.54
CA LEU A 160 -3.37 12.83 -7.45
C LEU A 160 -2.01 13.32 -7.96
N GLY A 161 -1.55 12.78 -9.09
CA GLY A 161 -0.32 13.22 -9.75
C GLY A 161 -0.39 14.67 -10.23
N TYR A 162 -1.57 15.16 -10.63
CA TYR A 162 -1.75 16.57 -11.01
C TYR A 162 -1.65 17.54 -9.83
N VAL A 163 -2.09 17.15 -8.63
CA VAL A 163 -2.14 18.02 -7.44
C VAL A 163 -0.90 17.92 -6.53
N THR A 164 0.07 17.07 -6.88
CA THR A 164 1.29 16.83 -6.08
C THR A 164 2.53 17.48 -6.67
#